data_AF-F9LZQ6-F1
#
_entry.id   AF-F9LZQ6-F1
#
_cell.length_a   1.000
_cell.length_b   1.000
_cell.length_c   1.000
_cell.angle_alpha   90.00
_cell.angle_beta   90.00
_cell.angle_gamma   90.00
#
_symmetry.space_group_name_H-M   'P 1'
#
loop_
_entity.id
_entity.type
_entity.pdbx_description
1 polymer ?
#
loop_
_entity_poly.entity_id
_entity_poly.type
_entity_poly.pdbx_seq_one_letter_code
_entity_poly.pdbx_strand_id
1 'polypeptide(L)'
;MEGVTLYETGNIEIIKEKGNRLYTRVAGEDLRYSLEDDLVFCACDFFQKRGYCVHLAALEHYLKNDEKGHFILQALEKGHEEQEEVETKVSFGGSFLERIQPQKREKIYTLSAQGQVEAGTNRLLWTLRIGLLESQKYYVIRDIPLFLKVLVHRKPYMIGKHYENGLSWDAFDTASQEVLTFLCGLIEEGLSQDLFFPDQGRHLFFPLTFFEQGVELLMNLEDFHFEHQIDSYANLLFHDLNPNAELFSFSVQEYPDYFEMEISGNERVNVFYGGAVLFRKGNFYLLNPKQ
;
A
#
# COMPACT_ATOMS: atom_id res chain seq x y z
N MET A 1 -12.25 3.44 -6.97
CA MET A 1 -13.69 3.22 -7.30
C MET A 1 -13.94 2.84 -8.78
N GLU A 2 -13.03 3.13 -9.72
CA GLU A 2 -13.25 2.81 -11.15
C GLU A 2 -13.10 1.32 -11.52
N GLY A 3 -12.23 0.56 -10.82
CA GLY A 3 -12.06 -0.88 -11.09
C GLY A 3 -13.26 -1.75 -10.68
N VAL A 4 -13.92 -1.41 -9.57
CA VAL A 4 -15.14 -2.11 -9.09
C VAL A 4 -16.32 -1.83 -10.00
N THR A 5 -16.45 -0.59 -10.49
CA THR A 5 -17.48 -0.22 -11.47
C THR A 5 -17.22 -0.85 -12.85
N LEU A 6 -15.95 -1.02 -13.24
CA LEU A 6 -15.55 -1.81 -14.43
C LEU A 6 -15.89 -3.31 -14.30
N TYR A 7 -15.80 -3.87 -13.09
CA TYR A 7 -16.28 -5.22 -12.78
C TYR A 7 -17.81 -5.30 -12.86
N GLU A 8 -18.53 -4.37 -12.23
CA GLU A 8 -20.00 -4.34 -12.21
C GLU A 8 -20.63 -4.14 -13.59
N THR A 9 -19.90 -3.53 -14.53
CA THR A 9 -20.32 -3.38 -15.93
C THR A 9 -20.10 -4.65 -16.78
N GLY A 10 -19.51 -5.71 -16.22
CA GLY A 10 -19.49 -7.06 -16.81
C GLY A 10 -18.52 -7.26 -17.99
N ASN A 11 -17.61 -6.34 -18.24
CA ASN A 11 -16.69 -6.40 -19.39
C ASN A 11 -15.38 -7.13 -19.06
N ILE A 12 -15.46 -8.31 -18.45
CA ILE A 12 -14.29 -9.20 -18.19
C ILE A 12 -14.49 -10.49 -18.99
N GLU A 13 -13.68 -10.66 -20.03
CA GLU A 13 -13.68 -11.87 -20.86
C GLU A 13 -12.44 -12.71 -20.55
N ILE A 14 -12.64 -13.95 -20.10
CA ILE A 14 -11.56 -14.92 -19.96
C ILE A 14 -11.34 -15.57 -21.33
N ILE A 15 -10.24 -15.21 -22.00
CA ILE A 15 -9.94 -15.68 -23.36
C ILE A 15 -9.38 -17.09 -23.32
N LYS A 16 -8.41 -17.33 -22.43
CA LYS A 16 -7.74 -18.62 -22.31
C LYS A 16 -6.95 -18.73 -21.01
N GLU A 17 -6.92 -19.94 -20.48
CA GLU A 17 -6.00 -20.37 -19.44
C GLU A 17 -4.92 -21.24 -20.11
N LYS A 18 -3.64 -20.90 -19.95
CA LYS A 18 -2.56 -21.68 -20.55
C LYS A 18 -1.29 -21.60 -19.71
N GLY A 19 -0.96 -22.70 -19.04
CA GLY A 19 0.04 -22.72 -17.97
C GLY A 19 -0.50 -21.99 -16.73
N ASN A 20 0.38 -21.62 -15.81
CA ASN A 20 0.01 -20.85 -14.60
C ASN A 20 -0.28 -19.35 -14.90
N ARG A 21 -0.95 -19.08 -16.03
CA ARG A 21 -1.20 -17.73 -16.56
C ARG A 21 -2.60 -17.65 -17.13
N LEU A 22 -3.28 -16.57 -16.77
CA LEU A 22 -4.62 -16.24 -17.23
C LEU A 22 -4.55 -15.12 -18.27
N TYR A 23 -5.17 -15.34 -19.42
CA TYR A 23 -5.27 -14.31 -20.46
C TYR A 23 -6.71 -13.84 -20.54
N THR A 24 -6.88 -12.54 -20.32
CA THR A 24 -8.17 -11.90 -20.20
C THR A 24 -8.24 -10.66 -21.07
N ARG A 25 -9.45 -10.23 -21.36
CA ARG A 25 -9.73 -8.93 -21.93
C ARG A 25 -10.66 -8.18 -21.00
N VAL A 26 -10.25 -7.00 -20.58
CA VAL A 26 -11.02 -6.16 -19.66
C VAL A 26 -11.28 -4.84 -20.35
N ALA A 27 -12.56 -4.53 -20.60
CA ALA A 27 -12.98 -3.31 -21.31
C ALA A 27 -12.25 -3.05 -22.65
N GLY A 28 -11.93 -4.13 -23.39
CA GLY A 28 -11.26 -4.06 -24.69
C GLY A 28 -9.73 -4.12 -24.64
N GLU A 29 -9.13 -4.02 -23.46
CA GLU A 29 -7.68 -4.11 -23.26
C GLU A 29 -7.25 -5.54 -22.93
N ASP A 30 -6.19 -6.02 -23.58
CA ASP A 30 -5.63 -7.34 -23.32
C ASP A 30 -4.78 -7.32 -22.04
N LEU A 31 -5.09 -8.25 -21.14
CA LEU A 31 -4.41 -8.40 -19.85
C LEU A 31 -4.00 -9.85 -19.61
N ARG A 32 -2.72 -10.05 -19.33
CA ARG A 32 -2.15 -11.30 -18.87
C ARG A 32 -1.93 -11.22 -17.36
N TYR A 33 -2.56 -12.11 -16.62
CA TYR A 33 -2.43 -12.26 -15.19
C TYR A 33 -1.65 -13.53 -14.84
N SER A 34 -0.89 -13.47 -13.76
CA SER A 34 -0.02 -14.51 -13.23
C SER A 34 0.16 -14.26 -11.74
N LEU A 35 0.39 -15.30 -10.95
CA LEU A 35 0.77 -15.15 -9.54
C LEU A 35 2.18 -14.55 -9.39
N GLU A 36 3.02 -14.75 -10.41
CA GLU A 36 4.34 -14.09 -10.52
C GLU A 36 4.25 -12.70 -11.17
N ASP A 37 4.74 -11.70 -10.44
CA ASP A 37 4.64 -10.27 -10.76
C ASP A 37 5.22 -9.85 -12.11
N ASP A 38 6.41 -10.36 -12.45
CA ASP A 38 7.11 -10.04 -13.71
C ASP A 38 6.35 -10.54 -14.95
N LEU A 39 5.37 -11.42 -14.74
CA LEU A 39 4.59 -12.02 -15.79
C LEU A 39 3.21 -11.36 -15.95
N VAL A 40 2.83 -10.47 -15.05
CA VAL A 40 1.61 -9.66 -15.17
C VAL A 40 1.83 -8.53 -16.18
N PHE A 41 0.92 -8.40 -17.13
CA PHE A 41 1.00 -7.38 -18.18
C PHE A 41 -0.38 -6.91 -18.58
N CYS A 42 -0.57 -5.61 -18.74
CA CYS A 42 -1.74 -5.03 -19.39
C CYS A 42 -1.30 -4.11 -20.53
N ALA A 43 -2.03 -4.16 -21.64
CA ALA A 43 -1.75 -3.37 -22.83
C ALA A 43 -1.98 -1.85 -22.65
N CYS A 44 -2.70 -1.42 -21.61
CA CYS A 44 -3.02 -0.02 -21.39
C CYS A 44 -1.80 0.84 -20.98
N ASP A 45 -1.82 2.11 -21.36
CA ASP A 45 -0.76 3.09 -21.08
C ASP A 45 -0.50 3.30 -19.58
N PHE A 46 -1.53 3.18 -18.74
CA PHE A 46 -1.42 3.34 -17.30
C PHE A 46 -0.54 2.25 -16.67
N PHE A 47 -0.70 1.00 -17.12
CA PHE A 47 0.08 -0.11 -16.59
C PHE A 47 1.55 0.02 -16.97
N GLN A 48 1.86 0.43 -18.19
CA GLN A 48 3.26 0.61 -18.63
C GLN A 48 4.02 1.67 -17.83
N LYS A 49 3.32 2.72 -17.35
CA LYS A 49 3.93 3.81 -16.58
C LYS A 49 4.02 3.52 -15.08
N ARG A 50 3.09 2.75 -14.51
CA ARG A 50 2.93 2.61 -13.06
C ARG A 50 2.96 1.17 -12.54
N GLY A 51 2.99 0.17 -13.42
CA GLY A 51 2.88 -1.25 -13.07
C GLY A 51 1.51 -1.63 -12.46
N TYR A 52 0.49 -0.78 -12.64
CA TYR A 52 -0.87 -1.01 -12.14
C TYR A 52 -1.88 -0.24 -13.00
N CYS A 53 -3.10 -0.77 -13.12
CA CYS A 53 -4.18 -0.14 -13.87
C CYS A 53 -5.56 -0.60 -13.38
N VAL A 54 -6.60 0.14 -13.79
CA VAL A 54 -8.00 -0.18 -13.47
C VAL A 54 -8.45 -1.54 -14.02
N HIS A 55 -7.88 -2.00 -15.14
CA HIS A 55 -8.17 -3.31 -15.73
C HIS A 55 -7.67 -4.46 -14.85
N LEU A 56 -6.47 -4.31 -14.30
CA LEU A 56 -5.91 -5.28 -13.35
C LEU A 56 -6.74 -5.32 -12.07
N ALA A 57 -7.09 -4.14 -11.55
CA ALA A 57 -7.95 -4.01 -10.36
C ALA A 57 -9.31 -4.72 -10.55
N ALA A 58 -9.94 -4.54 -11.70
CA ALA A 58 -11.23 -5.16 -12.04
C ALA A 58 -11.10 -6.70 -12.12
N LEU A 59 -10.03 -7.21 -12.73
CA LEU A 59 -9.79 -8.65 -12.79
C LEU A 59 -9.49 -9.25 -11.41
N GLU A 60 -8.66 -8.60 -10.59
CA GLU A 60 -8.38 -9.08 -9.23
C GLU A 60 -9.64 -9.09 -8.37
N HIS A 61 -10.51 -8.10 -8.54
CA HIS A 61 -11.82 -8.08 -7.91
C HIS A 61 -12.70 -9.26 -8.35
N TYR A 62 -12.74 -9.57 -9.65
CA TYR A 62 -13.45 -10.73 -10.18
C TYR A 62 -12.90 -12.04 -9.59
N LEU A 63 -11.58 -12.22 -9.55
CA LEU A 63 -10.93 -13.43 -9.02
C LEU A 63 -11.20 -13.64 -7.52
N LYS A 64 -11.38 -12.55 -6.76
CA LYS A 64 -11.64 -12.62 -5.31
C LYS A 64 -13.13 -12.77 -4.98
N ASN A 65 -14.03 -12.13 -5.74
CA ASN A 65 -15.42 -11.94 -5.33
C ASN A 65 -16.46 -12.71 -6.17
N ASP A 66 -16.11 -13.19 -7.37
CA ASP A 66 -16.99 -14.03 -8.20
C ASP A 66 -16.72 -15.52 -7.95
N GLU A 67 -17.76 -16.36 -7.89
CA GLU A 67 -17.60 -17.81 -7.66
C GLU A 67 -16.72 -18.49 -8.72
N LYS A 68 -16.83 -18.08 -9.99
CA LYS A 68 -15.99 -18.63 -11.07
C LYS A 68 -14.58 -18.06 -11.01
N GLY A 69 -14.46 -16.77 -10.67
CA GLY A 69 -13.17 -16.13 -10.45
C GLY A 69 -12.36 -16.81 -9.34
N HIS A 70 -13.03 -17.13 -8.23
CA HIS A 70 -12.41 -17.79 -7.08
C HIS A 70 -11.94 -19.21 -7.42
N PHE A 71 -12.72 -19.96 -8.21
CA PHE A 71 -12.31 -21.28 -8.69
C PHE A 71 -11.06 -21.22 -9.58
N ILE A 72 -10.95 -20.21 -10.46
CA ILE A 72 -9.78 -20.00 -11.31
C ILE A 72 -8.56 -19.64 -10.47
N LEU A 73 -8.74 -18.78 -9.46
CA LEU A 73 -7.65 -18.38 -8.57
C LEU A 73 -7.09 -19.59 -7.81
N GLN A 74 -7.97 -20.44 -7.25
CA GLN A 74 -7.54 -21.68 -6.58
C GLN A 74 -6.85 -22.67 -7.53
N ALA A 75 -7.30 -22.76 -8.79
CA ALA A 75 -6.67 -23.61 -9.79
C ALA A 75 -5.25 -23.13 -10.13
N LEU A 76 -5.05 -21.82 -10.25
CA LEU A 76 -3.74 -21.20 -10.45
C LEU A 76 -2.83 -21.40 -9.23
N GLU A 77 -3.34 -21.21 -8.01
CA GLU A 77 -2.60 -21.46 -6.77
C GLU A 77 -2.12 -22.92 -6.70
N LYS A 78 -3.01 -23.88 -6.95
CA LYS A 78 -2.67 -25.31 -6.94
C LYS A 78 -1.69 -25.69 -8.06
N GLY A 79 -1.87 -25.15 -9.26
CA GLY A 79 -0.95 -25.37 -10.38
C GLY A 79 0.45 -24.80 -10.11
N HIS A 80 0.54 -23.72 -9.34
CA HIS A 80 1.79 -23.16 -8.85
C HIS A 80 2.46 -24.06 -7.80
N GLU A 81 1.70 -24.52 -6.79
CA GLU A 81 2.19 -25.45 -5.76
C GLU A 81 2.74 -26.76 -6.36
N GLU A 82 2.07 -27.30 -7.40
CA GLU A 82 2.54 -28.51 -8.09
C GLU A 82 3.83 -28.27 -8.90
N GLN A 83 4.01 -27.09 -9.50
CA GLN A 83 5.28 -26.71 -10.15
C GLN A 83 6.41 -26.56 -9.13
N GLU A 84 6.12 -25.99 -7.95
CA GLU A 84 7.06 -25.86 -6.83
C GLU A 84 7.48 -27.23 -6.26
N GLU A 85 6.55 -28.17 -6.09
CA GLU A 85 6.86 -29.53 -5.64
C GLU A 85 7.78 -30.27 -6.63
N VAL A 86 7.65 -29.99 -7.94
CA VAL A 86 8.49 -30.61 -8.96
C VAL A 86 9.87 -29.96 -9.00
N GLU A 87 9.98 -28.64 -8.91
CA GLU A 87 11.28 -27.96 -8.84
C GLU A 87 12.06 -28.32 -7.57
N THR A 88 11.39 -28.46 -6.42
CA THR A 88 12.02 -28.88 -5.17
C THR A 88 12.48 -30.34 -5.17
N LYS A 89 11.84 -31.23 -5.94
CA LYS A 89 12.24 -32.64 -6.08
C LYS A 89 13.40 -32.87 -7.05
N VAL A 90 13.73 -31.91 -7.93
CA VAL A 90 14.81 -32.04 -8.93
C VAL A 90 16.02 -31.16 -8.57
N SER A 91 16.65 -31.41 -7.41
CA SER A 91 18.05 -31.02 -7.24
C SER A 91 18.74 -31.70 -6.05
N PHE A 92 19.26 -32.90 -6.28
CA PHE A 92 20.28 -33.50 -5.40
C PHE A 92 21.51 -32.57 -5.24
N GLY A 93 21.82 -31.75 -6.26
CA GLY A 93 22.86 -30.73 -6.18
C GLY A 93 22.52 -29.54 -5.28
N GLY A 94 21.25 -29.12 -5.24
CA GLY A 94 20.77 -27.98 -4.46
C GLY A 94 20.71 -28.28 -2.96
N SER A 95 20.23 -29.48 -2.61
CA SER A 95 20.18 -29.95 -1.22
C SER A 95 21.58 -30.29 -0.67
N PHE A 96 22.56 -30.60 -1.53
CA PHE A 96 23.97 -30.69 -1.15
C PHE A 96 24.58 -29.31 -0.88
N LEU A 97 24.35 -28.31 -1.76
CA LEU A 97 24.83 -26.94 -1.59
C LEU A 97 24.23 -26.26 -0.34
N GLU A 98 22.96 -26.53 -0.01
CA GLU A 98 22.32 -26.04 1.23
C GLU A 98 22.99 -26.58 2.50
N ARG A 99 23.55 -27.81 2.48
CA ARG A 99 24.23 -28.40 3.65
C ARG A 99 25.64 -27.87 3.90
N ILE A 100 26.29 -27.33 2.88
CA ILE A 100 27.64 -26.77 2.96
C ILE A 100 27.66 -25.25 3.04
N GLN A 101 26.50 -24.59 2.94
CA GLN A 101 26.41 -23.17 3.23
C GLN A 101 26.65 -22.93 4.73
N PRO A 102 27.50 -21.95 5.09
CA PRO A 102 27.60 -21.51 6.48
C PRO A 102 26.19 -21.15 6.97
N GLN A 103 25.87 -21.51 8.22
CA GLN A 103 24.54 -21.35 8.85
C GLN A 103 23.84 -20.11 8.27
N LYS A 104 22.73 -20.32 7.55
CA LYS A 104 21.90 -19.25 6.98
C LYS A 104 21.76 -18.19 8.07
N ARG A 105 22.38 -17.02 7.88
CA ARG A 105 22.16 -15.89 8.79
C ARG A 105 20.66 -15.70 8.89
N GLU A 106 20.15 -15.56 10.10
CA GLU A 106 18.74 -15.22 10.29
C GLU A 106 18.46 -13.96 9.47
N LYS A 107 17.57 -14.10 8.50
CA LYS A 107 17.14 -13.00 7.65
C LYS A 107 16.26 -12.11 8.50
N ILE A 108 16.78 -10.94 8.85
CA ILE A 108 15.97 -9.91 9.50
C ILE A 108 15.32 -9.10 8.39
N TYR A 109 13.99 -9.07 8.39
CA TYR A 109 13.16 -8.28 7.51
C TYR A 109 12.90 -6.90 8.12
N THR A 110 12.70 -5.92 7.25
CA THR A 110 12.30 -4.57 7.65
C THR A 110 11.24 -4.04 6.67
N LEU A 111 10.36 -3.20 7.18
CA LEU A 111 9.34 -2.51 6.41
C LEU A 111 9.83 -1.11 6.04
N SER A 112 9.36 -0.64 4.89
CA SER A 112 9.45 0.76 4.51
C SER A 112 8.10 1.32 4.13
N ALA A 113 7.93 2.62 4.31
CA ALA A 113 6.68 3.31 4.04
C ALA A 113 6.90 4.49 3.12
N GLN A 114 6.11 4.55 2.04
CA GLN A 114 6.10 5.66 1.10
C GLN A 114 4.72 6.31 1.06
N GLY A 115 4.63 7.54 1.55
CA GLY A 115 3.43 8.35 1.53
C GLY A 115 3.31 9.21 0.28
N GLN A 116 2.09 9.40 -0.20
CA GLN A 116 1.78 10.26 -1.34
C GLN A 116 0.35 10.83 -1.24
N VAL A 117 0.10 11.90 -1.98
CA VAL A 117 -1.26 12.44 -2.15
C VAL A 117 -1.93 11.76 -3.34
N GLU A 118 -3.09 11.15 -3.10
CA GLU A 118 -3.92 10.57 -4.15
C GLU A 118 -4.51 11.67 -5.06
N ALA A 119 -4.27 11.52 -6.37
CA ALA A 119 -4.77 12.45 -7.36
C ALA A 119 -6.31 12.44 -7.42
N GLY A 120 -6.92 13.64 -7.38
CA GLY A 120 -8.37 13.82 -7.52
C GLY A 120 -9.16 13.73 -6.21
N THR A 121 -8.66 13.04 -5.18
CA THR A 121 -9.33 12.93 -3.87
C THR A 121 -8.61 13.69 -2.76
N ASN A 122 -7.33 14.02 -2.96
CA ASN A 122 -6.45 14.65 -1.98
C ASN A 122 -6.30 13.82 -0.68
N ARG A 123 -6.40 12.49 -0.76
CA ARG A 123 -6.14 11.60 0.38
C ARG A 123 -4.65 11.35 0.54
N LEU A 124 -4.19 11.19 1.77
CA LEU A 124 -2.84 10.76 2.08
C LEU A 124 -2.80 9.23 2.13
N LEU A 125 -2.12 8.61 1.18
CA LEU A 125 -2.00 7.16 1.06
C LEU A 125 -0.56 6.72 1.30
N TRP A 126 -0.40 5.63 2.03
CA TRP A 126 0.89 5.03 2.38
C TRP A 126 1.04 3.69 1.69
N THR A 127 2.16 3.48 1.01
CA THR A 127 2.53 2.19 0.41
C THR A 127 3.54 1.51 1.32
N LEU A 128 3.18 0.33 1.84
CA LEU A 128 4.10 -0.49 2.62
C LEU A 128 4.91 -1.38 1.70
N ARG A 129 6.19 -1.53 2.01
CA ARG A 129 7.11 -2.39 1.28
C ARG A 129 7.92 -3.21 2.28
N ILE A 130 8.36 -4.39 1.86
CA ILE A 130 9.16 -5.32 2.65
C ILE A 130 10.54 -5.50 2.01
N GLY A 131 11.58 -5.48 2.82
CA GLY A 131 12.96 -5.69 2.41
C GLY A 131 13.72 -6.50 3.46
N LEU A 132 14.94 -6.93 3.12
CA LEU A 132 15.87 -7.46 4.12
C LEU A 132 16.61 -6.28 4.75
N LEU A 133 16.85 -6.30 6.06
CA LEU A 133 17.56 -5.23 6.78
C LEU A 133 18.95 -4.93 6.20
N GLU A 134 19.69 -5.97 5.79
CA GLU A 134 20.99 -5.82 5.13
C GLU A 134 20.89 -5.37 3.65
N SER A 135 19.67 -5.22 3.11
CA SER A 135 19.39 -4.90 1.72
C SER A 135 18.67 -3.56 1.56
N GLN A 136 19.13 -2.75 0.61
CA GLN A 136 18.45 -1.51 0.22
C GLN A 136 17.36 -1.76 -0.85
N LYS A 137 16.84 -2.99 -0.92
CA LYS A 137 15.83 -3.40 -1.90
C LYS A 137 14.53 -3.75 -1.20
N TYR A 138 13.48 -3.03 -1.60
CA TYR A 138 12.14 -3.19 -1.07
C TYR A 138 11.17 -3.64 -2.16
N TYR A 139 10.21 -4.48 -1.78
CA TYR A 139 9.11 -4.96 -2.63
C TYR A 139 7.78 -4.52 -2.04
N VAL A 140 6.87 -4.01 -2.88
CA VAL A 140 5.55 -3.52 -2.45
C VAL A 140 4.71 -4.67 -1.89
N ILE A 141 4.12 -4.47 -0.72
CA ILE A 141 3.09 -5.36 -0.18
C ILE A 141 1.78 -5.00 -0.86
N ARG A 142 1.23 -5.93 -1.66
CA ARG A 142 0.08 -5.64 -2.54
C ARG A 142 -1.28 -5.74 -1.87
N ASP A 143 -1.35 -6.54 -0.81
CA ASP A 143 -2.56 -6.78 -0.05
C ASP A 143 -2.13 -6.87 1.42
N ILE A 144 -2.16 -5.73 2.10
CA ILE A 144 -1.72 -5.61 3.50
C ILE A 144 -2.54 -6.54 4.41
N PRO A 145 -3.89 -6.60 4.33
CA PRO A 145 -4.67 -7.55 5.12
C PRO A 145 -4.28 -9.02 4.90
N LEU A 146 -4.06 -9.45 3.65
CA LEU A 146 -3.61 -10.81 3.35
C LEU A 146 -2.22 -11.07 3.92
N PHE A 147 -1.30 -10.13 3.76
CA PHE A 147 0.05 -10.22 4.30
C PHE A 147 0.05 -10.41 5.82
N LEU A 148 -0.77 -9.65 6.54
CA LEU A 148 -0.94 -9.80 8.00
C LEU A 148 -1.48 -11.19 8.37
N LYS A 149 -2.47 -11.71 7.64
CA LYS A 149 -2.96 -13.10 7.83
C LYS A 149 -1.87 -14.14 7.58
N VAL A 150 -1.02 -13.93 6.58
CA VAL A 150 0.12 -14.80 6.27
C VAL A 150 1.10 -14.83 7.44
N LEU A 151 1.41 -13.68 8.04
CA LEU A 151 2.27 -13.59 9.23
C LEU A 151 1.67 -14.31 10.44
N VAL A 152 0.38 -14.08 10.74
CA VAL A 152 -0.31 -14.73 11.87
C VAL A 152 -0.33 -16.24 11.72
N HIS A 153 -0.58 -16.74 10.50
CA HIS A 153 -0.64 -18.17 10.23
C HIS A 153 0.71 -18.79 9.85
N ARG A 154 1.79 -18.01 9.84
CA ARG A 154 3.15 -18.42 9.41
C ARG A 154 3.14 -19.13 8.07
N LYS A 155 2.32 -18.63 7.14
CA LYS A 155 2.24 -19.17 5.78
C LYS A 155 3.44 -18.67 4.97
N PRO A 156 3.77 -19.35 3.87
CA PRO A 156 4.77 -18.82 2.96
C PRO A 156 4.29 -17.52 2.28
N TYR A 157 5.24 -16.67 1.90
CA TYR A 157 4.97 -15.39 1.23
C TYR A 157 5.99 -15.11 0.12
N MET A 158 5.52 -14.56 -1.00
CA MET A 158 6.38 -14.19 -2.12
C MET A 158 6.87 -12.75 -1.96
N ILE A 159 8.20 -12.57 -1.89
CA ILE A 159 8.86 -11.27 -1.82
C ILE A 159 9.65 -11.08 -3.13
N GLY A 160 9.05 -10.35 -4.06
CA GLY A 160 9.58 -10.25 -5.43
C GLY A 160 9.56 -11.61 -6.13
N LYS A 161 10.73 -12.21 -6.34
CA LYS A 161 10.87 -13.58 -6.90
C LYS A 161 11.27 -14.62 -5.86
N HIS A 162 11.37 -14.22 -4.60
CA HIS A 162 11.91 -15.07 -3.55
C HIS A 162 10.76 -15.52 -2.66
N TYR A 163 10.58 -16.82 -2.56
CA TYR A 163 9.58 -17.41 -1.69
C TYR A 163 10.17 -17.58 -0.30
N GLU A 164 9.58 -16.92 0.70
CA GLU A 164 9.99 -17.06 2.09
C GLU A 164 9.10 -18.08 2.80
N ASN A 165 9.74 -19.14 3.31
CA ASN A 165 9.06 -20.29 3.88
C ASN A 165 8.81 -20.04 5.37
N GLY A 166 7.61 -19.57 5.71
CA GLY A 166 7.19 -19.36 7.08
C GLY A 166 7.65 -18.02 7.65
N LEU A 167 7.31 -16.94 6.95
CA LEU A 167 7.53 -15.57 7.42
C LEU A 167 6.81 -15.39 8.77
N SER A 168 7.58 -15.04 9.80
CA SER A 168 7.07 -14.91 11.16
C SER A 168 7.26 -13.49 11.67
N TRP A 169 6.52 -13.17 12.73
CA TRP A 169 6.63 -11.90 13.44
C TRP A 169 8.05 -11.58 13.91
N ASP A 170 8.70 -12.59 14.50
CA ASP A 170 10.04 -12.48 15.09
C ASP A 170 11.14 -12.29 14.04
N ALA A 171 10.81 -12.46 12.75
CA ALA A 171 11.75 -12.24 11.66
C ALA A 171 11.89 -10.75 11.28
N PHE A 172 11.12 -9.84 11.87
CA PHE A 172 11.16 -8.41 11.59
C PHE A 172 11.96 -7.63 12.64
N ASP A 173 12.52 -6.49 12.27
CA ASP A 173 13.07 -5.52 13.23
C ASP A 173 11.98 -4.91 14.14
N THR A 174 12.40 -4.27 15.23
CA THR A 174 11.47 -3.76 16.26
C THR A 174 10.46 -2.76 15.69
N ALA A 175 10.92 -1.80 14.88
CA ALA A 175 10.04 -0.77 14.30
C ALA A 175 8.98 -1.38 13.37
N SER A 176 9.36 -2.36 12.56
CA SER A 176 8.42 -3.09 11.71
C SER A 176 7.43 -3.89 12.52
N GLN A 177 7.87 -4.54 13.61
CA GLN A 177 6.97 -5.28 14.50
C GLN A 177 5.92 -4.35 15.14
N GLU A 178 6.27 -3.13 15.52
CA GLU A 178 5.32 -2.15 16.06
C GLU A 178 4.24 -1.77 15.02
N VAL A 179 4.64 -1.48 13.79
CA VAL A 179 3.71 -1.21 12.68
C VAL A 179 2.80 -2.40 12.42
N LEU A 180 3.36 -3.61 12.33
CA LEU A 180 2.57 -4.83 12.11
C LEU A 180 1.59 -5.06 13.27
N THR A 181 2.00 -4.81 14.52
CA THR A 181 1.17 -5.01 15.71
C THR A 181 -0.04 -4.11 15.65
N PHE A 182 0.20 -2.83 15.35
CA PHE A 182 -0.84 -1.83 15.20
C PHE A 182 -1.84 -2.23 14.11
N LEU A 183 -1.36 -2.60 12.92
CA LEU A 183 -2.22 -2.96 11.80
C LEU A 183 -3.02 -4.25 12.04
N CYS A 184 -2.43 -5.26 12.69
CA CYS A 184 -3.16 -6.46 13.11
C CYS A 184 -4.28 -6.11 14.10
N GLY A 185 -3.99 -5.26 15.09
CA GLY A 185 -4.99 -4.79 16.05
C GLY A 185 -6.21 -4.15 15.38
N LEU A 186 -6.00 -3.34 14.33
CA LEU A 186 -7.10 -2.75 13.56
C LEU A 186 -8.00 -3.80 12.91
N ILE A 187 -7.43 -4.92 12.42
CA ILE A 187 -8.19 -6.01 11.79
C ILE A 187 -8.94 -6.84 12.84
N GLU A 188 -8.28 -7.15 13.96
CA GLU A 188 -8.85 -7.98 15.04
C GLU A 188 -10.01 -7.31 15.76
N GLU A 189 -9.96 -5.98 15.92
CA GLU A 189 -11.06 -5.19 16.49
C GLU A 189 -12.29 -5.08 15.56
N GLY A 190 -12.23 -5.67 14.36
CA GLY A 190 -13.35 -5.69 13.42
C GLY A 190 -13.66 -4.32 12.82
N LEU A 191 -12.70 -3.40 12.83
CA LEU A 191 -12.84 -2.13 12.14
C LEU A 191 -13.00 -2.38 10.64
N SER A 192 -13.77 -1.52 9.96
CA SER A 192 -13.99 -1.65 8.52
C SER A 192 -12.66 -1.66 7.78
N GLN A 193 -12.29 -2.78 7.17
CA GLN A 193 -11.00 -2.92 6.47
C GLN A 193 -10.90 -1.91 5.33
N ASP A 194 -11.99 -1.62 4.64
CA ASP A 194 -12.04 -0.61 3.56
C ASP A 194 -11.74 0.81 4.04
N LEU A 195 -11.90 1.08 5.34
CA LEU A 195 -11.57 2.37 5.94
C LEU A 195 -10.05 2.60 5.99
N PHE A 196 -9.28 1.55 6.28
CA PHE A 196 -7.83 1.65 6.47
C PHE A 196 -7.03 1.14 5.27
N PHE A 197 -7.62 0.25 4.47
CA PHE A 197 -6.93 -0.50 3.43
C PHE A 197 -7.60 -0.27 2.06
N PRO A 198 -7.59 0.98 1.54
CA PRO A 198 -8.15 1.27 0.22
C PRO A 198 -7.41 0.52 -0.89
N ASP A 199 -7.99 0.56 -2.09
CA ASP A 199 -7.42 -0.04 -3.30
C ASP A 199 -7.08 -1.53 -3.13
N GLN A 200 -8.05 -2.29 -2.60
CA GLN A 200 -7.94 -3.73 -2.35
C GLN A 200 -6.81 -4.09 -1.38
N GLY A 201 -6.52 -3.18 -0.45
CA GLY A 201 -5.49 -3.34 0.58
C GLY A 201 -4.07 -3.07 0.11
N ARG A 202 -3.88 -2.49 -1.08
CA ARG A 202 -2.56 -2.09 -1.57
C ARG A 202 -2.00 -0.87 -0.86
N HIS A 203 -2.88 0.02 -0.42
CA HIS A 203 -2.51 1.24 0.28
C HIS A 203 -3.07 1.23 1.69
N LEU A 204 -2.38 1.94 2.57
CA LEU A 204 -2.80 2.24 3.91
C LEU A 204 -3.28 3.69 3.96
N PHE A 205 -4.46 3.90 4.52
CA PHE A 205 -5.03 5.21 4.81
C PHE A 205 -5.30 5.29 6.30
N PHE A 206 -4.89 6.38 6.94
CA PHE A 206 -5.26 6.64 8.33
C PHE A 206 -6.43 7.63 8.35
N PRO A 207 -7.60 7.26 8.90
CA PRO A 207 -8.64 8.22 9.26
C PRO A 207 -8.08 9.28 10.18
N LEU A 208 -8.72 10.46 10.22
CA LEU A 208 -8.25 11.60 11.01
C LEU A 208 -7.91 11.23 12.47
N THR A 209 -8.71 10.35 13.09
CA THR A 209 -8.52 9.89 14.47
C THR A 209 -7.23 9.10 14.70
N PHE A 210 -6.68 8.47 13.67
CA PHE A 210 -5.45 7.67 13.72
C PHE A 210 -4.31 8.33 12.94
N PHE A 211 -4.51 9.52 12.38
CA PHE A 211 -3.59 10.09 11.41
C PHE A 211 -2.21 10.38 12.01
N GLU A 212 -2.14 11.15 13.09
CA GLU A 212 -0.88 11.48 13.76
C GLU A 212 -0.17 10.22 14.26
N GLN A 213 -0.83 9.43 15.11
CA GLN A 213 -0.28 8.17 15.66
C GLN A 213 0.18 7.20 14.56
N GLY A 214 -0.63 7.01 13.52
CA GLY A 214 -0.33 6.09 12.43
C GLY A 214 0.88 6.53 11.63
N VAL A 215 1.01 7.84 11.34
CA VAL A 215 2.17 8.36 10.61
C VAL A 215 3.42 8.36 11.47
N GLU A 216 3.33 8.68 12.76
CA GLU A 216 4.45 8.58 13.70
C GLU A 216 5.02 7.15 13.77
N LEU A 217 4.15 6.13 13.79
CA LEU A 217 4.59 4.74 13.70
C LEU A 217 5.35 4.45 12.41
N LEU A 218 4.87 4.96 11.27
CA LEU A 218 5.58 4.79 9.99
C LEU A 218 6.92 5.54 9.94
N MET A 219 7.03 6.71 10.58
CA MET A 219 8.26 7.50 10.63
C MET A 219 9.39 6.81 11.42
N ASN A 220 9.06 5.83 12.26
CA ASN A 220 10.05 5.04 13.00
C ASN A 220 10.70 3.94 12.15
N LEU A 221 10.20 3.66 10.95
CA LEU A 221 10.81 2.72 10.01
C LEU A 221 12.12 3.29 9.45
N GLU A 222 13.09 2.42 9.13
CA GLU A 222 14.40 2.83 8.62
C GLU A 222 14.29 3.62 7.30
N ASP A 223 13.38 3.20 6.42
CA ASP A 223 13.10 3.84 5.12
C ASP A 223 11.66 4.38 5.12
N PHE A 224 11.52 5.64 5.53
CA PHE A 224 10.28 6.40 5.48
C PHE A 224 10.43 7.62 4.56
N HIS A 225 9.48 7.77 3.64
CA HIS A 225 9.41 8.95 2.77
C HIS A 225 7.98 9.39 2.53
N PHE A 226 7.71 10.69 2.65
CA PHE A 226 6.49 11.32 2.17
C PHE A 226 6.79 12.18 0.95
N GLU A 227 6.26 11.77 -0.19
CA GLU A 227 6.37 12.48 -1.46
C GLU A 227 5.21 13.48 -1.59
N HIS A 228 5.55 14.76 -1.68
CA HIS A 228 4.55 15.81 -1.86
C HIS A 228 5.05 16.88 -2.83
N GLN A 229 4.35 17.00 -3.96
CA GLN A 229 4.73 17.86 -5.08
C GLN A 229 6.11 17.48 -5.64
N ILE A 230 7.13 18.30 -5.39
CA ILE A 230 8.52 18.09 -5.85
C ILE A 230 9.48 17.76 -4.70
N ASP A 231 8.96 17.71 -3.47
CA ASP A 231 9.74 17.50 -2.26
C ASP A 231 9.49 16.10 -1.70
N SER A 232 10.55 15.50 -1.15
CA SER A 232 10.50 14.25 -0.38
C SER A 232 10.87 14.54 1.07
N TYR A 233 10.02 14.12 2.01
CA TYR A 233 10.19 14.37 3.43
C TYR A 233 10.48 13.04 4.15
N ALA A 234 11.65 12.94 4.77
CA ALA A 234 12.01 11.80 5.62
C ALA A 234 11.48 11.92 7.06
N ASN A 235 10.94 13.09 7.42
CA ASN A 235 10.37 13.34 8.74
C ASN A 235 9.26 14.40 8.61
N LEU A 236 8.20 14.24 9.39
CA LEU A 236 7.01 15.07 9.38
C LEU A 236 6.71 15.51 10.81
N LEU A 237 6.34 16.78 10.98
CA LEU A 237 6.05 17.35 12.29
C LEU A 237 4.56 17.61 12.43
N PHE A 238 3.99 17.23 13.55
CA PHE A 238 2.60 17.47 13.89
C PHE A 238 2.50 18.59 14.92
N HIS A 239 1.58 19.51 14.69
CA HIS A 239 1.31 20.64 15.57
C HIS A 239 -0.18 20.89 15.66
N ASP A 240 -0.65 21.35 16.83
CA ASP A 240 -1.93 22.03 16.89
C ASP A 240 -1.85 23.37 16.15
N LEU A 241 -2.86 23.67 15.32
CA LEU A 241 -2.92 24.95 14.64
C LEU A 241 -3.06 26.08 15.66
N ASN A 242 -2.06 26.96 15.68
CA ASN A 242 -2.02 28.12 16.55
C ASN A 242 -1.63 29.39 15.77
N PRO A 243 -1.89 30.59 16.31
CA PRO A 243 -1.62 31.85 15.62
C PRO A 243 -0.16 32.05 15.18
N ASN A 244 0.80 31.40 15.85
CA ASN A 244 2.23 31.52 15.53
C ASN A 244 2.65 30.65 14.34
N ALA A 245 1.74 29.87 13.75
CA ALA A 245 2.04 29.05 12.58
C ALA A 245 2.26 29.87 11.30
N GLU A 246 1.90 31.16 11.30
CA GLU A 246 2.08 32.11 10.19
C GLU A 246 1.57 31.57 8.84
N LEU A 247 0.50 30.76 8.88
CA LEU A 247 -0.12 30.19 7.67
C LEU A 247 -1.02 31.18 6.96
N PHE A 248 -1.67 32.05 7.74
CA PHE A 248 -2.61 33.06 7.29
C PHE A 248 -2.29 34.39 7.97
N SER A 249 -2.44 35.48 7.24
CA SER A 249 -2.43 36.85 7.77
C SER A 249 -3.81 37.47 7.59
N PHE A 250 -4.22 38.24 8.60
CA PHE A 250 -5.52 38.90 8.64
C PHE A 250 -5.28 40.40 8.76
N SER A 251 -5.93 41.19 7.91
CA SER A 251 -6.04 42.63 8.07
C SER A 251 -7.50 43.00 8.29
N VAL A 252 -7.76 43.90 9.24
CA VAL A 252 -9.11 44.41 9.49
C VAL A 252 -9.09 45.92 9.34
N GLN A 253 -9.94 46.45 8.46
CA GLN A 253 -10.15 47.88 8.28
C GLN A 253 -11.55 48.25 8.74
N GLU A 254 -11.63 49.25 9.62
CA GLU A 254 -12.90 49.77 10.13
C GLU A 254 -13.39 50.89 9.21
N TYR A 255 -14.65 50.78 8.81
CA TYR A 255 -15.40 51.80 8.10
C TYR A 255 -16.60 52.25 8.96
N PRO A 256 -17.20 53.43 8.72
CA PRO A 256 -18.27 53.97 9.57
C PRO A 256 -19.47 53.04 9.78
N ASP A 257 -19.79 52.21 8.77
CA ASP A 257 -20.96 51.35 8.77
C ASP A 257 -20.62 49.84 8.74
N TYR A 258 -19.34 49.47 8.62
CA TYR A 258 -18.91 48.07 8.49
C TYR A 258 -17.42 47.86 8.82
N PHE A 259 -17.04 46.61 9.06
CA PHE A 259 -15.64 46.19 9.10
C PHE A 259 -15.33 45.38 7.84
N GLU A 260 -14.21 45.67 7.20
CA GLU A 260 -13.65 44.85 6.13
C GLU A 260 -12.54 43.98 6.71
N MET A 261 -12.59 42.68 6.42
CA MET A 261 -11.53 41.74 6.80
C MET A 261 -10.95 41.13 5.54
N GLU A 262 -9.64 41.30 5.36
CA GLU A 262 -8.89 40.65 4.30
C GLU A 262 -8.08 39.49 4.88
N ILE A 263 -8.29 38.29 4.33
CA ILE A 263 -7.57 37.09 4.72
C ILE A 263 -6.60 36.76 3.59
N SER A 264 -5.30 36.84 3.88
CA SER A 264 -4.24 36.47 2.97
C SER A 264 -3.64 35.14 3.43
N GLY A 265 -3.84 34.09 2.65
CA GLY A 265 -3.20 32.79 2.88
C GLY A 265 -1.85 32.71 2.19
N ASN A 266 -0.89 32.02 2.80
CA ASN A 266 0.35 31.69 2.10
C ASN A 266 0.01 30.73 0.94
N GLU A 267 0.44 31.01 -0.29
CA GLU A 267 0.07 30.29 -1.53
C GLU A 267 0.45 28.79 -1.58
N ARG A 268 1.01 28.23 -0.50
CA ARG A 268 1.52 26.86 -0.43
C ARG A 268 0.98 26.03 0.75
N VAL A 269 -0.13 26.44 1.35
CA VAL A 269 -0.81 25.63 2.36
C VAL A 269 -1.70 24.61 1.66
N ASN A 270 -1.45 23.33 1.90
CA ASN A 270 -2.27 22.24 1.37
C ASN A 270 -3.30 21.82 2.43
N VAL A 271 -4.50 21.43 2.00
CA VAL A 271 -5.64 21.18 2.90
C VAL A 271 -6.10 19.73 2.75
N PHE A 272 -6.04 18.96 3.82
CA PHE A 272 -6.42 17.55 3.87
C PHE A 272 -7.60 17.33 4.83
N TYR A 273 -8.19 16.14 4.80
CA TYR A 273 -9.27 15.72 5.70
C TYR A 273 -10.44 16.73 5.77
N GLY A 274 -10.86 17.25 4.62
CA GLY A 274 -11.99 18.18 4.56
C GLY A 274 -11.76 19.53 5.25
N GLY A 275 -10.51 19.93 5.47
CA GLY A 275 -10.16 21.18 6.17
C GLY A 275 -9.51 20.97 7.53
N ALA A 276 -9.62 19.78 8.12
CA ALA A 276 -9.17 19.52 9.48
C ALA A 276 -7.64 19.45 9.64
N VAL A 277 -6.91 19.30 8.52
CA VAL A 277 -5.44 19.21 8.53
C VAL A 277 -4.86 20.11 7.46
N LEU A 278 -3.93 20.98 7.85
CA LEU A 278 -3.16 21.80 6.92
C LEU A 278 -1.74 21.26 6.81
N PHE A 279 -1.13 21.39 5.64
CA PHE A 279 0.26 20.97 5.41
C PHE A 279 1.10 22.05 4.76
N ARG A 280 2.27 22.30 5.33
CA ARG A 280 3.28 23.22 4.79
C ARG A 280 4.69 22.76 5.14
N LYS A 281 5.49 22.47 4.12
CA LYS A 281 6.94 22.18 4.24
C LYS A 281 7.27 21.14 5.33
N GLY A 282 6.64 19.98 5.28
CA GLY A 282 6.88 18.90 6.24
C GLY A 282 6.16 19.06 7.58
N ASN A 283 5.34 20.10 7.76
CA ASN A 283 4.56 20.32 8.98
C ASN A 283 3.08 20.10 8.68
N PHE A 284 2.45 19.21 9.45
CA PHE A 284 1.00 19.08 9.56
C PHE A 284 0.50 19.93 10.74
N TYR A 285 -0.58 20.66 10.50
CA TYR A 285 -1.28 21.46 11.51
C TYR A 285 -2.70 20.92 11.65
N LEU A 286 -3.02 20.41 12.84
CA LEU A 286 -4.31 19.84 13.19
C LEU A 286 -5.24 20.95 13.70
N LEU A 287 -6.43 21.05 13.13
CA LEU A 287 -7.46 21.98 13.60
C LEU A 287 -8.25 21.36 14.75
N ASN A 288 -8.51 22.15 15.78
CA ASN A 288 -9.44 21.74 16.83
C ASN A 288 -10.90 22.02 16.41
N PRO A 289 -11.91 21.40 17.04
CA PRO A 289 -13.32 21.57 16.65
C PRO A 289 -13.88 23.00 16.72
N LYS A 290 -13.16 23.96 17.32
CA LYS A 290 -13.58 25.37 17.42
C LYS A 290 -12.99 26.25 16.31
N GLN A 291 -12.05 25.72 15.53
CA GLN A 291 -11.35 26.37 14.43
C GLN A 291 -11.91 25.87 13.09
#